data_AF-A0A7L0GXM8-F1
#
_entry.id   AF-A0A7L0GXM8-F1
#
_cell.length_a   1.000
_cell.length_b   1.000
_cell.length_c   1.000
_cell.angle_alpha   90.00
_cell.angle_beta   90.00
_cell.angle_gamma   90.00
#
_symmetry.space_group_name_H-M   'P 1'
#
loop_
_entity.id
_entity.type
_entity.pdbx_description
1 polymer ?
#
loop_
_entity_poly.entity_id
_entity_poly.type
_entity_poly.pdbx_seq_one_letter_code
_entity_poly.pdbx_strand_id
1 'polypeptide(L)'
;GRFRYLKECSSKSDAECTCREGYYCSGDGCSRCDRGCGAGRESGGSGCQACRYGTFNDQPNGSCKNWTKCSANQVLVPGTAAKDVICKHASDNPTPVVTTLPTT
;
A
#
# COMPACT_ATOMS: atom_id res chain seq x y z
N GLY A 1 -23.49 0.00 8.94
CA GLY A 1 -22.92 0.93 7.94
C GLY A 1 -21.41 0.79 7.90
N ARG A 2 -20.76 1.25 6.82
CA ARG A 2 -19.29 1.22 6.64
C ARG A 2 -18.54 2.29 7.43
N PHE A 3 -19.25 3.35 7.83
CA PHE A 3 -18.74 4.45 8.62
C PHE A 3 -18.82 4.18 10.13
N ARG A 4 -17.99 4.90 10.89
CA ARG A 4 -18.03 5.07 12.34
C ARG A 4 -17.76 6.54 12.69
N TYR A 5 -18.27 7.00 13.83
CA TYR A 5 -17.93 8.33 14.32
C TYR A 5 -16.47 8.37 14.74
N LEU A 6 -15.75 9.36 14.21
CA LEU A 6 -14.48 9.81 14.75
C LEU A 6 -14.72 10.86 15.84
N LYS A 7 -15.73 11.71 15.63
CA LYS A 7 -16.20 12.73 16.57
C LYS A 7 -17.72 12.83 16.49
N GLU A 8 -18.37 12.85 17.64
CA GLU A 8 -19.82 13.04 17.70
C GLU A 8 -20.23 14.49 17.43
N CYS A 9 -21.49 14.68 17.03
CA CYS A 9 -22.05 16.01 16.81
C CYS A 9 -22.15 16.77 18.15
N SER A 10 -21.95 18.08 18.10
CA SER A 10 -22.20 18.99 19.22
C SER A 10 -23.01 20.20 18.76
N SER A 11 -23.51 21.00 19.70
CA SER A 11 -24.22 22.24 19.38
C SER A 11 -23.38 23.28 18.61
N LYS A 12 -22.06 23.08 18.52
CA LYS A 12 -21.11 24.00 17.87
C LYS A 12 -20.37 23.38 16.68
N SER A 13 -20.54 22.07 16.43
CA SER A 13 -19.78 21.38 15.38
C SER A 13 -20.50 20.14 14.89
N ASP A 14 -20.45 19.93 13.58
CA ASP A 14 -20.93 18.70 12.96
C ASP A 14 -20.11 17.48 13.42
N ALA A 15 -20.71 16.29 13.25
CA ALA A 15 -20.02 15.03 13.50
C ALA A 15 -18.98 14.75 12.42
N GLU A 16 -17.85 14.18 12.83
CA GLU A 16 -16.81 13.72 11.91
C GLU A 16 -16.85 12.19 11.81
N CYS A 17 -16.81 11.68 10.59
CA CYS A 17 -16.91 10.25 10.31
C CYS A 17 -15.60 9.70 9.76
N THR A 18 -15.34 8.43 10.05
CA THR A 18 -14.25 7.66 9.46
C THR A 18 -14.72 6.26 9.08
N CYS A 19 -13.89 5.49 8.41
CA CYS A 19 -14.21 4.13 8.02
C CYS A 19 -13.94 3.14 9.16
N ARG A 20 -14.73 2.06 9.19
CA ARG A 20 -14.47 0.90 10.05
C ARG A 20 -13.23 0.16 9.57
N GLU A 21 -12.65 -0.67 10.43
CA GLU A 21 -11.51 -1.51 10.06
C GLU A 21 -11.81 -2.35 8.80
N GLY A 22 -10.79 -2.49 7.95
CA GLY A 22 -10.91 -3.12 6.63
C GLY A 22 -11.42 -2.20 5.52
N TYR A 23 -11.75 -0.94 5.84
CA TYR A 23 -12.13 0.09 4.89
C TYR A 23 -11.24 1.32 5.06
N TYR A 24 -11.01 2.05 3.98
CA TYR A 24 -10.28 3.31 3.99
C TYR A 24 -11.15 4.44 3.43
N CYS A 25 -10.87 5.65 3.89
CA CYS A 25 -11.54 6.85 3.41
C CYS A 25 -11.16 7.15 1.97
N SER A 26 -12.15 7.33 1.10
CA SER A 26 -11.96 7.73 -0.29
C SER A 26 -12.94 8.83 -0.69
N GLY A 27 -12.56 9.62 -1.69
CA GLY A 27 -13.29 10.84 -2.08
C GLY A 27 -13.10 12.00 -1.09
N ASP A 28 -13.62 13.17 -1.47
CA ASP A 28 -13.50 14.38 -0.66
C ASP A 28 -14.17 14.19 0.70
N GLY A 29 -13.46 14.58 1.76
CA GLY A 29 -13.95 14.51 3.13
C GLY A 29 -14.32 13.11 3.64
N CYS A 30 -13.72 12.03 3.10
CA CYS A 30 -14.11 10.65 3.42
C CYS A 30 -15.60 10.38 3.10
N SER A 31 -16.13 10.95 2.02
CA SER A 31 -17.52 10.70 1.58
C SER A 31 -17.79 9.24 1.22
N ARG A 32 -16.75 8.43 0.99
CA ARG A 32 -16.85 6.99 0.72
C ARG A 32 -15.91 6.19 1.62
N CYS A 33 -16.36 4.99 1.96
CA CYS A 33 -15.54 3.94 2.58
C CYS A 33 -15.36 2.81 1.58
N ASP A 34 -14.20 2.81 0.94
CA ASP A 34 -13.82 1.75 0.02
C ASP A 34 -13.11 0.64 0.77
N ARG A 35 -13.35 -0.59 0.33
CA ARG A 35 -12.71 -1.74 0.95
C ARG A 35 -11.24 -1.73 0.60
N GLY A 36 -10.41 -1.95 1.61
CA GLY A 36 -8.98 -2.08 1.41
C GLY A 36 -8.62 -3.17 0.40
N CYS A 37 -7.60 -2.89 -0.42
CA CYS A 37 -7.10 -3.86 -1.38
C CYS A 37 -6.19 -4.86 -0.66
N GLY A 38 -6.44 -6.15 -0.84
CA GLY A 38 -5.56 -7.19 -0.31
C GLY A 38 -4.20 -7.22 -1.03
N ALA A 39 -3.29 -8.03 -0.51
CA ALA A 39 -2.02 -8.31 -1.19
C ALA A 39 -2.26 -8.75 -2.63
N GLY A 40 -1.39 -8.33 -3.53
CA GLY A 40 -1.56 -8.52 -4.97
C GLY A 40 -2.36 -7.46 -5.69
N ARG A 41 -2.89 -6.47 -4.97
CA ARG A 41 -3.75 -5.43 -5.54
C ARG A 41 -3.40 -4.06 -5.01
N GLU A 42 -3.72 -3.03 -5.80
CA GLU A 42 -3.64 -1.62 -5.39
C GLU A 42 -4.96 -0.91 -5.66
N SER A 43 -5.15 0.24 -5.01
CA SER A 43 -6.28 1.12 -5.26
C SER A 43 -6.06 1.89 -6.57
N GLY A 44 -7.02 1.78 -7.48
CA GLY A 44 -7.07 2.59 -8.70
C GLY A 44 -8.42 3.28 -8.87
N GLY A 45 -8.58 4.01 -9.99
CA GLY A 45 -9.77 4.84 -10.23
C GLY A 45 -11.11 4.09 -10.23
N SER A 46 -11.11 2.79 -10.54
CA SER A 46 -12.29 1.91 -10.52
C SER A 46 -12.35 0.95 -9.32
N GLY A 47 -11.51 1.16 -8.30
CA GLY A 47 -11.37 0.29 -7.13
C GLY A 47 -10.09 -0.56 -7.17
N CYS A 48 -10.12 -1.71 -6.49
CA CYS A 48 -8.93 -2.56 -6.37
C CYS A 48 -8.57 -3.23 -7.70
N GLN A 49 -7.39 -2.94 -8.23
CA GLN A 49 -6.84 -3.57 -9.43
C GLN A 49 -5.66 -4.47 -9.06
N ALA A 50 -5.48 -5.57 -9.80
CA ALA A 50 -4.34 -6.45 -9.58
C ALA A 50 -3.04 -5.77 -10.03
N CYS A 51 -1.94 -6.07 -9.34
CA CYS A 51 -0.62 -5.61 -9.76
C CYS A 51 -0.31 -6.12 -11.16
N ARG A 52 0.23 -5.22 -11.98
CA ARG A 52 0.66 -5.54 -13.35
C ARG A 52 1.84 -6.51 -13.31
N TYR A 53 2.04 -7.25 -14.39
CA TYR A 53 3.21 -8.10 -14.51
C TYR A 53 4.50 -7.27 -14.36
N GLY A 54 5.46 -7.76 -13.58
CA GLY A 54 6.65 -6.99 -13.21
C GLY A 54 6.51 -6.19 -11.92
N THR A 55 5.34 -6.18 -11.27
CA THR A 55 5.12 -5.51 -9.99
C THR A 55 4.47 -6.42 -8.96
N PHE A 56 4.62 -6.07 -7.68
CA PHE A 56 4.00 -6.76 -6.56
C PHE A 56 3.52 -5.80 -5.46
N ASN A 57 2.57 -6.23 -4.65
CA ASN A 57 2.20 -5.60 -3.39
C ASN A 57 1.98 -6.68 -2.33
N ASP A 58 2.83 -6.72 -1.32
CA ASP A 58 2.79 -7.67 -0.21
C ASP A 58 1.99 -7.16 1.00
N GLN A 59 1.50 -5.91 0.95
CA GLN A 59 0.80 -5.26 2.05
C GLN A 59 -0.68 -4.99 1.71
N PRO A 60 -1.60 -5.16 2.67
CA PRO A 60 -2.95 -4.66 2.50
C PRO A 60 -2.92 -3.13 2.37
N ASN A 61 -3.71 -2.58 1.45
CA ASN A 61 -3.75 -1.14 1.13
C ASN A 61 -2.43 -0.54 0.63
N GLY A 62 -1.46 -1.38 0.29
CA GLY A 62 -0.23 -0.94 -0.38
C GLY A 62 -0.46 -0.60 -1.85
N SER A 63 0.58 0.00 -2.45
CA SER A 63 0.68 0.20 -3.90
C SER A 63 1.60 -0.85 -4.51
N CYS A 64 1.40 -1.17 -5.79
CA CYS A 64 2.24 -2.11 -6.50
C CYS A 64 3.63 -1.49 -6.76
N LYS A 65 4.67 -2.21 -6.36
CA LYS A 65 6.09 -1.85 -6.52
C LYS A 65 6.74 -2.75 -7.55
N ASN A 66 7.76 -2.28 -8.25
CA ASN A 66 8.50 -3.11 -9.21
C ASN A 66 9.16 -4.31 -8.50
N TRP A 67 9.21 -5.44 -9.20
CA TRP A 67 9.99 -6.59 -8.75
C TRP A 67 11.47 -6.24 -8.66
N THR A 68 12.15 -6.85 -7.70
CA THR A 68 13.61 -6.88 -7.62
C THR A 68 14.18 -7.49 -8.89
N LYS A 69 15.16 -6.80 -9.49
CA LYS A 69 15.86 -7.27 -10.69
C LYS A 69 17.03 -8.16 -10.27
N CYS A 70 16.92 -9.45 -10.52
CA CYS A 70 18.07 -10.37 -10.41
C CYS A 70 18.89 -10.35 -11.71
N SER A 71 20.19 -10.63 -11.61
CA SER A 71 21.02 -10.97 -12.77
C SER A 71 20.47 -12.20 -13.50
N ALA A 72 20.77 -12.31 -14.80
CA ALA A 72 20.33 -13.46 -15.61
C ALA A 72 20.67 -14.79 -14.94
N ASN A 73 19.70 -15.73 -14.91
CA ASN A 73 19.80 -17.05 -14.27
C ASN A 73 19.97 -17.06 -12.72
N GLN A 74 19.83 -15.90 -12.07
CA GLN A 74 19.90 -15.77 -10.61
C GLN A 74 18.54 -15.66 -9.92
N VAL A 75 17.43 -15.84 -10.65
CA VAL A 75 16.10 -15.95 -10.03
C VAL A 75 15.95 -17.32 -9.37
N LEU A 76 15.68 -17.34 -8.06
CA LEU A 76 15.39 -18.55 -7.29
C LEU A 76 13.88 -18.80 -7.23
N VAL A 77 13.11 -17.75 -6.92
CA VAL A 77 11.64 -17.79 -6.89
C VAL A 77 11.11 -16.66 -7.76
N PRO A 78 10.25 -16.94 -8.75
CA PRO A 78 9.65 -15.90 -9.57
C PRO A 78 8.71 -15.02 -8.74
N GLY A 79 8.67 -13.74 -9.09
CA GLY A 79 7.75 -12.78 -8.50
C GLY A 79 6.30 -13.09 -8.88
N THR A 80 5.39 -12.61 -8.06
CA THR A 80 3.94 -12.68 -8.30
C THR A 80 3.33 -11.30 -8.05
N ALA A 81 2.03 -11.15 -8.28
CA ALA A 81 1.35 -9.92 -7.88
C ALA A 81 1.48 -9.65 -6.37
N ALA A 82 1.54 -10.69 -5.52
CA ALA A 82 1.54 -10.53 -4.07
C ALA A 82 2.93 -10.61 -3.41
N LYS A 83 3.97 -11.02 -4.15
CA LYS A 83 5.32 -11.26 -3.61
C LYS A 83 6.40 -10.86 -4.61
N ASP A 84 7.50 -10.36 -4.09
CA ASP A 84 8.68 -10.04 -4.90
C ASP A 84 9.38 -11.29 -5.44
N VAL A 85 10.25 -11.08 -6.44
CA VAL A 85 11.24 -12.05 -6.91
C VAL A 85 12.28 -12.29 -5.80
N ILE A 86 12.67 -13.54 -5.59
CA ILE A 86 13.80 -13.89 -4.71
C ILE A 86 15.00 -14.27 -5.58
N CYS A 87 16.12 -13.58 -5.41
CA CYS A 87 17.38 -13.87 -6.09
C CYS A 87 18.22 -14.91 -5.31
N LYS A 88 19.03 -15.72 -6.01
CA LYS A 88 19.94 -16.72 -5.41
C LYS A 88 20.99 -16.11 -4.49
N HIS A 89 21.51 -14.96 -4.90
CA HIS A 89 22.33 -14.10 -4.06
C HIS A 89 21.49 -12.87 -3.76
N ALA A 90 21.34 -12.51 -2.48
CA ALA A 90 20.79 -11.21 -2.13
C ALA A 90 21.65 -10.17 -2.86
N SER A 91 21.08 -9.49 -3.84
CA SER A 91 21.81 -8.44 -4.53
C SER A 91 22.21 -7.43 -3.46
N ASP A 92 23.51 -7.27 -3.21
CA ASP A 92 24.05 -6.14 -2.49
C ASP A 92 23.61 -4.88 -3.27
N ASN A 93 22.48 -4.31 -2.90
CA ASN A 93 22.10 -2.98 -3.31
C ASN A 93 22.07 -2.14 -2.04
N PRO A 94 22.79 -1.00 -2.00
CA PRO A 94 23.06 -0.30 -0.76
C PRO A 94 21.73 0.23 -0.23
N THR A 95 21.43 -0.14 1.02
CA THR A 95 20.59 0.70 1.88
C THR A 95 20.97 2.16 1.64
N PRO A 96 20.02 3.08 1.35
CA PRO A 96 20.34 4.48 1.42
C PRO A 96 20.76 4.74 2.86
N VAL A 97 22.06 4.94 3.06
CA VAL A 97 22.58 5.52 4.28
C VAL A 97 21.84 6.83 4.45
N VAL A 98 20.92 6.86 5.42
CA VAL A 98 20.34 8.09 5.91
C VAL A 98 21.50 8.82 6.58
N THR A 99 22.20 9.65 5.82
CA THR A 99 23.13 10.62 6.38
C THR A 99 22.28 11.63 7.15
N THR A 100 22.08 11.37 8.43
CA THR A 100 21.64 12.39 9.38
C THR A 100 22.71 13.47 9.40
N LEU A 101 22.45 14.55 8.68
CA LEU A 101 23.21 15.79 8.77
C LEU A 101 22.90 16.41 10.15
N PRO A 102 23.88 16.56 11.07
CA PRO A 102 23.65 17.32 12.29
C PRO A 102 23.46 18.79 11.90
N THR A 103 22.27 19.33 12.19
CA THR A 103 22.03 20.77 12.10
C THR A 103 22.62 21.42 13.36
N THR A 104 23.42 22.46 13.09
CA THR A 104 24.18 23.30 14.01
C THR A 104 23.38 23.90 15.16
#